data_AF-A0A3D4SXQ3-F1
#
_entry.id   AF-A0A3D4SXQ3-F1
#
_cell.length_a   1.000
_cell.length_b   1.000
_cell.length_c   1.000
_cell.angle_alpha   90.00
_cell.angle_beta   90.00
_cell.angle_gamma   90.00
#
_symmetry.space_group_name_H-M   'P 1'
#
loop_
_entity.id
_entity.type
_entity.pdbx_description
1 polymer ?
#
loop_
_entity_poly.entity_id
_entity_poly.type
_entity_poly.pdbx_seq_one_letter_code
_entity_poly.pdbx_strand_id
1 'polypeptide(L)'
;VVAALTEEDAAACADIEAAVFAGDSPWSAAAFRAEITAPHTRYIGLFREGDLLGFAGLAMAGPLTDPEFEVHTIALSPAAQGHGWSKLLMDPLIELADRHGGPVFLEVRTDNDPAVGLYRSYGFGITGTRRGYYQPSGADAYTMHRPAASRTGVVPAPGTSATAGLRIILGLESSCDETGVGIVELGEDGAVTQISNRVASSMEQHARFGGVVPEIASRAHLEAVVPTLQAARADLREATGRTRPDAVAATVGPGLAGALLVGAAAAKACAAAWEVPFYGVNHLGGHVAVDTLHTGTDGEEGVPDDLPHAVALLVSGGHTQILEVHGVGRPMTELGSTLDDAAGEAYDKVARLLGLGYPGGPVIDRLAAGGDPTAVPFPRGLSKKSDPAYDYSFSGLKTAVARYVEQAERRSESIPVADLCASFQEAVVDVLTAKAVRACRDTGASVLLLGGGVSANRRLRELAAQRCRAAGVTLHVPPLPLCTDNGVMIATLAAHLIDAGAVPSGLAVGTDPSLEVTVPVLAPGTVEG
;
A
#
# COMPACT_ATOMS: atom_id res chain seq x y z
N VAL A 1 -12.91 29.65 2.06
CA VAL A 1 -12.34 28.39 1.52
C VAL A 1 -10.89 28.33 1.95
N VAL A 2 -10.41 27.17 2.38
CA VAL A 2 -8.98 26.98 2.69
C VAL A 2 -8.33 26.30 1.50
N ALA A 3 -7.21 26.83 1.02
CA ALA A 3 -6.50 26.32 -0.15
C ALA A 3 -4.98 26.46 0.02
N ALA A 4 -4.21 25.67 -0.72
CA ALA A 4 -2.76 25.85 -0.77
C ALA A 4 -2.41 27.22 -1.39
N LEU A 5 -1.39 27.88 -0.81
CA LEU A 5 -0.87 29.12 -1.37
C LEU A 5 0.06 28.84 -2.55
N THR A 6 0.10 29.80 -3.47
CA THR A 6 0.99 29.82 -4.62
C THR A 6 1.93 31.02 -4.53
N GLU A 7 2.94 31.08 -5.40
CA GLU A 7 3.85 32.24 -5.46
C GLU A 7 3.14 33.59 -5.70
N GLU A 8 1.97 33.55 -6.34
CA GLU A 8 1.17 34.74 -6.63
C GLU A 8 0.58 35.35 -5.36
N ASP A 9 0.35 34.53 -4.32
CA ASP A 9 -0.23 34.94 -3.04
C ASP A 9 0.79 35.62 -2.10
N ALA A 10 2.09 35.55 -2.42
CA ALA A 10 3.16 35.99 -1.52
C ALA A 10 3.09 37.49 -1.17
N ALA A 11 2.62 38.34 -2.10
CA ALA A 11 2.43 39.76 -1.84
C ALA A 11 1.29 40.01 -0.84
N ALA A 12 0.16 39.32 -1.01
CA ALA A 12 -0.97 39.42 -0.09
C ALA A 12 -0.63 38.89 1.31
N CYS A 13 0.20 37.84 1.40
CA CYS A 13 0.73 37.36 2.69
C CYS A 13 1.58 38.43 3.39
N ALA A 14 2.48 39.09 2.66
CA ALA A 14 3.33 40.15 3.21
C ALA A 14 2.51 41.36 3.69
N ASP A 15 1.44 41.73 2.99
CA ASP A 15 0.55 42.81 3.40
C ASP A 15 -0.20 42.49 4.71
N ILE A 16 -0.70 41.25 4.84
CA ILE A 16 -1.33 40.77 6.07
C ILE A 16 -0.31 40.71 7.21
N GLU A 17 0.89 40.19 6.96
CA GLU A 17 1.98 40.12 7.95
C GLU A 17 2.36 41.51 8.47
N ALA A 18 2.53 42.49 7.58
CA ALA A 18 2.86 43.86 7.95
C ALA A 18 1.75 44.52 8.79
N ALA A 19 0.48 44.19 8.53
CA ALA A 19 -0.65 44.70 9.30
C ALA A 19 -0.76 44.04 10.69
N VAL A 20 -0.46 42.75 10.81
CA VAL A 20 -0.57 41.99 12.07
C VAL A 20 0.63 42.24 12.99
N PHE A 21 1.83 42.34 12.42
CA PHE A 21 3.08 42.53 13.17
C PHE A 21 3.60 43.97 13.09
N ALA A 22 2.68 44.93 13.05
CA ALA A 22 3.02 46.36 13.01
C ALA A 22 3.85 46.75 14.24
N GLY A 23 5.15 47.04 14.03
CA GLY A 23 6.11 47.35 15.09
C GLY A 23 7.21 46.30 15.29
N ASP A 24 7.11 45.16 14.61
CA ASP A 24 8.17 44.16 14.46
C ASP A 24 8.74 44.19 13.02
N SER A 25 9.57 43.21 12.68
CA SER A 25 10.17 43.03 11.35
C SER A 25 9.38 42.00 10.55
N PRO A 26 8.27 42.38 9.88
CA PRO A 26 7.45 41.46 9.12
C PRO A 26 8.21 40.87 7.94
N TRP A 27 7.82 39.68 7.53
CA TRP A 27 8.40 39.03 6.36
C TRP A 27 8.06 39.78 5.07
N SER A 28 9.05 39.88 4.18
CA SER A 28 8.85 40.46 2.85
C SER A 28 8.12 39.50 1.92
N ALA A 29 7.52 40.02 0.84
CA ALA A 29 6.93 39.18 -0.21
C ALA A 29 7.94 38.21 -0.85
N ALA A 30 9.23 38.58 -0.89
CA ALA A 30 10.28 37.69 -1.37
C ALA A 30 10.54 36.52 -0.40
N ALA A 31 10.46 36.77 0.91
CA ALA A 31 10.59 35.72 1.94
C ALA A 31 9.40 34.74 1.85
N PHE A 32 8.17 35.25 1.77
CA PHE A 32 7.00 34.39 1.57
C PHE A 32 7.08 33.58 0.29
N ARG A 33 7.56 34.15 -0.83
CA ARG A 33 7.71 33.40 -2.08
C ARG A 33 8.69 32.23 -1.93
N ALA A 34 9.85 32.47 -1.30
CA ALA A 34 10.83 31.41 -1.06
C ALA A 34 10.23 30.29 -0.18
N GLU A 35 9.46 30.68 0.82
CA GLU A 35 8.84 29.77 1.77
C GLU A 35 7.65 29.00 1.19
N ILE A 36 6.80 29.61 0.37
CA ILE A 36 5.67 28.94 -0.28
C ILE A 36 6.14 27.90 -1.30
N THR A 37 7.31 28.11 -1.90
CA THR A 37 7.88 27.24 -2.95
C THR A 37 8.85 26.19 -2.41
N ALA A 38 9.25 26.30 -1.15
CA ALA A 38 10.18 25.36 -0.57
C ALA A 38 9.55 23.96 -0.44
N PRO A 39 10.29 22.88 -0.79
CA PRO A 39 9.73 21.53 -0.82
C PRO A 39 9.45 20.95 0.58
N HIS A 40 9.98 21.57 1.62
CA HIS A 40 9.88 21.13 3.01
C HIS A 40 8.89 21.97 3.83
N THR A 41 8.13 22.84 3.17
CA THR A 41 7.14 23.72 3.81
C THR A 41 5.78 23.52 3.18
N ARG A 42 4.74 23.83 3.95
CA ARG A 42 3.35 23.82 3.48
C ARG A 42 2.68 25.10 3.93
N TYR A 43 2.24 25.89 2.97
CA TYR A 43 1.52 27.14 3.20
C TYR A 43 0.09 27.04 2.68
N ILE A 44 -0.85 27.49 3.50
CA ILE A 44 -2.27 27.52 3.18
C ILE A 44 -2.87 28.89 3.48
N GLY A 45 -3.87 29.26 2.70
CA GLY A 45 -4.60 30.52 2.79
C GLY A 45 -6.08 30.31 3.05
N LEU A 46 -6.68 31.23 3.80
CA LEU A 46 -8.11 31.37 3.99
C LEU A 46 -8.62 32.44 3.03
N PHE A 47 -9.42 32.03 2.05
CA PHE A 47 -9.95 32.91 1.01
C PHE A 47 -11.44 33.15 1.16
N ARG A 48 -11.89 34.36 0.81
CA ARG A 48 -13.30 34.70 0.61
C ARG A 48 -13.44 35.52 -0.65
N GLU A 49 -14.27 35.05 -1.58
CA GLU A 49 -14.55 35.76 -2.85
C GLU A 49 -13.27 36.08 -3.67
N GLY A 50 -12.21 35.29 -3.49
CA GLY A 50 -10.91 35.47 -4.15
C GLY A 50 -9.89 36.24 -3.32
N ASP A 51 -10.30 36.94 -2.26
CA ASP A 51 -9.39 37.69 -1.40
C ASP A 51 -8.80 36.82 -0.29
N LEU A 52 -7.49 36.93 -0.09
CA LEU A 52 -6.78 36.29 1.01
C LEU A 52 -7.10 37.03 2.32
N LEU A 53 -7.73 36.32 3.25
CA LEU A 53 -8.09 36.85 4.58
C LEU A 53 -7.09 36.48 5.67
N GLY A 54 -6.23 35.49 5.42
CA GLY A 54 -5.19 35.04 6.33
C GLY A 54 -4.48 33.79 5.83
N PHE A 55 -3.37 33.45 6.45
CA PHE A 55 -2.51 32.34 6.04
C PHE A 55 -1.85 31.65 7.24
N ALA A 56 -1.33 30.45 7.00
CA ALA A 56 -0.52 29.71 7.94
C ALA A 56 0.54 28.88 7.21
N GLY A 57 1.72 28.75 7.82
CA GLY A 57 2.82 27.92 7.33
C GLY A 57 3.23 26.83 8.32
N LEU A 58 3.62 25.68 7.78
CA LEU A 58 4.23 24.58 8.53
C LEU A 58 5.51 24.14 7.80
N ALA A 59 6.64 24.16 8.49
CA ALA A 59 7.87 23.54 8.01
C ALA A 59 8.02 22.12 8.57
N MET A 60 8.64 21.26 7.78
CA MET A 60 9.04 19.92 8.16
C MET A 60 10.57 19.81 8.07
N ALA A 61 11.19 19.38 9.16
CA ALA A 61 12.61 19.09 9.24
C ALA A 61 12.83 17.60 9.53
N GLY A 62 13.99 17.07 9.13
CA GLY A 62 14.35 15.68 9.34
C GLY A 62 13.82 14.71 8.27
N PRO A 63 14.20 13.42 8.35
CA PRO A 63 13.71 12.38 7.44
C PRO A 63 12.24 12.06 7.72
N LEU A 64 11.49 11.59 6.72
CA LEU A 64 10.07 11.19 6.87
C LEU A 64 9.83 10.09 7.92
N THR A 65 10.88 9.37 8.32
CA THR A 65 10.84 8.35 9.37
C THR A 65 10.89 8.91 10.79
N ASP A 66 11.33 10.16 10.96
CA ASP A 66 11.42 10.87 12.24
C ASP A 66 11.35 12.39 12.00
N PRO A 67 10.18 12.91 11.55
CA PRO A 67 10.05 14.31 11.17
C PRO A 67 9.78 15.19 12.40
N GLU A 68 10.32 16.41 12.39
CA GLU A 68 9.95 17.47 13.32
C GLU A 68 9.22 18.57 12.55
N PHE A 69 8.17 19.15 13.15
CA PHE A 69 7.38 20.20 12.51
C PHE A 69 7.51 21.52 13.24
N GLU A 70 7.54 22.61 12.49
CA GLU A 70 7.53 23.97 13.03
C GLU A 70 6.39 24.77 12.41
N VAL A 71 5.46 25.25 13.24
CA VAL A 71 4.44 26.20 12.78
C VAL A 71 5.14 27.56 12.66
N HIS A 72 5.19 28.06 11.42
CA HIS A 72 5.66 29.41 11.13
C HIS A 72 4.57 30.43 11.51
N THR A 73 4.44 31.53 10.78
CA THR A 73 3.42 32.52 11.09
C THR A 73 2.01 32.00 10.78
N ILE A 74 1.09 32.20 11.73
CA ILE A 74 -0.36 32.15 11.51
C ILE A 74 -0.90 33.56 11.66
N ALA A 75 -1.46 34.11 10.59
CA ALA A 75 -1.98 35.47 10.58
C ALA A 75 -3.35 35.53 9.91
N LEU A 76 -4.27 36.23 10.55
CA LEU A 76 -5.51 36.69 9.93
C LEU A 76 -5.43 38.22 9.81
N SER A 77 -5.91 38.74 8.67
CA SER A 77 -6.09 40.18 8.50
C SER A 77 -6.90 40.77 9.68
N PRO A 78 -6.64 42.02 10.09
CA PRO A 78 -7.33 42.62 11.25
C PRO A 78 -8.87 42.53 11.18
N ALA A 79 -9.45 42.59 9.97
CA ALA A 79 -10.88 42.48 9.75
C ALA A 79 -11.44 41.05 9.94
N ALA A 80 -10.59 40.02 9.84
CA ALA A 80 -10.95 38.60 9.98
C ALA A 80 -10.68 38.03 11.38
N GLN A 81 -10.04 38.79 12.27
CA GLN A 81 -9.74 38.37 13.65
C GLN A 81 -11.01 38.33 14.53
N GLY A 82 -10.96 37.60 15.65
CA GLY A 82 -12.07 37.53 16.62
C GLY A 82 -13.22 36.59 16.27
N HIS A 83 -13.19 35.94 15.10
CA HIS A 83 -14.25 35.04 14.62
C HIS A 83 -13.93 33.54 14.80
N GLY A 84 -12.77 33.21 15.37
CA GLY A 84 -12.31 31.82 15.54
C GLY A 84 -11.79 31.15 14.26
N TRP A 85 -11.67 31.89 13.15
CA TRP A 85 -11.25 31.36 11.86
C TRP A 85 -9.80 30.88 11.80
N SER A 86 -8.96 31.23 12.76
CA SER A 86 -7.59 30.70 12.86
C SER A 86 -7.57 29.18 12.96
N LYS A 87 -8.65 28.56 13.48
CA LYS A 87 -8.81 27.10 13.50
C LYS A 87 -8.89 26.48 12.11
N LEU A 88 -9.52 27.18 11.15
CA LEU A 88 -9.62 26.72 9.76
C LEU A 88 -8.24 26.60 9.10
N LEU A 89 -7.25 27.34 9.60
CA LEU A 89 -5.85 27.24 9.16
C LEU A 89 -5.04 26.28 10.05
N MET A 90 -5.30 26.25 11.35
CA MET A 90 -4.54 25.41 12.28
C MET A 90 -4.88 23.92 12.18
N ASP A 91 -6.16 23.58 12.01
CA ASP A 91 -6.65 22.19 11.88
C ASP A 91 -5.87 21.39 10.82
N PRO A 92 -5.80 21.83 9.54
CA PRO A 92 -5.10 21.07 8.50
C PRO A 92 -3.58 20.98 8.69
N LEU A 93 -2.96 21.95 9.35
CA LEU A 93 -1.51 21.91 9.63
C LEU A 93 -1.17 20.93 10.75
N ILE A 94 -1.97 20.92 11.82
CA ILE A 94 -1.80 19.94 12.89
C ILE A 94 -2.14 18.54 12.41
N GLU A 95 -3.17 18.38 11.58
CA GLU A 95 -3.48 17.11 10.96
C GLU A 95 -2.31 16.61 10.08
N LEU A 96 -1.65 17.51 9.34
CA LEU A 96 -0.45 17.16 8.58
C LEU A 96 0.68 16.67 9.47
N ALA A 97 0.99 17.38 10.55
CA ALA A 97 2.02 16.95 11.49
C ALA A 97 1.67 15.62 12.18
N ASP A 98 0.40 15.43 12.56
CA ASP A 98 -0.10 14.20 13.19
C ASP A 98 -0.01 12.99 12.26
N ARG A 99 -0.30 13.15 10.96
CA ARG A 99 -0.15 12.09 9.95
C ARG A 99 1.28 11.55 9.87
N HIS A 100 2.25 12.42 10.05
CA HIS A 100 3.67 12.09 9.97
C HIS A 100 4.30 11.75 11.34
N GLY A 101 3.52 11.82 12.43
CA GLY A 101 3.92 11.35 13.76
C GLY A 101 5.03 12.17 14.42
N GLY A 102 5.27 13.40 13.96
CA GLY A 102 6.32 14.28 14.47
C GLY A 102 5.84 15.23 15.59
N PRO A 103 6.71 15.64 16.53
CA PRO A 103 6.41 16.74 17.43
C PRO A 103 6.28 18.06 16.66
N VAL A 104 5.48 18.98 17.21
CA VAL A 104 5.27 20.30 16.61
C VAL A 104 5.75 21.39 17.54
N PHE A 105 6.54 22.31 17.01
CA PHE A 105 7.10 23.46 17.71
C PHE A 105 6.56 24.77 17.15
N LEU A 106 6.53 25.79 18.01
CA LEU A 106 6.23 27.17 17.60
C LEU A 106 6.77 28.18 18.61
N GLU A 107 6.90 29.42 18.16
CA GLU A 107 7.09 30.60 18.99
C GLU A 107 5.90 31.54 18.91
N VAL A 108 5.46 32.03 20.07
CA VAL A 108 4.38 33.00 20.17
C VAL A 108 4.73 34.11 21.16
N ARG A 109 4.39 35.36 20.84
CA ARG A 109 4.57 36.49 21.76
C ARG A 109 3.91 36.21 23.11
N THR A 110 4.61 36.54 24.19
CA THR A 110 4.13 36.33 25.56
C THR A 110 2.92 37.19 25.93
N ASP A 111 2.68 38.28 25.20
CA ASP A 111 1.55 39.20 25.35
C ASP A 111 0.36 38.90 24.40
N ASN A 112 0.40 37.80 23.64
CA ASN A 112 -0.68 37.39 22.73
C ASN A 112 -1.54 36.28 23.34
N ASP A 113 -2.30 36.61 24.38
CA ASP A 113 -3.20 35.67 25.08
C ASP A 113 -4.16 34.90 24.16
N PRO A 114 -4.78 35.52 23.11
CA PRO A 114 -5.63 34.80 22.18
C PRO A 114 -4.89 33.69 21.41
N ALA A 115 -3.69 33.95 20.91
CA ALA A 115 -2.89 32.96 20.20
C ALA A 115 -2.39 31.86 21.14
N VAL A 116 -1.93 32.22 22.34
CA VAL A 116 -1.54 31.24 23.37
C VAL A 116 -2.72 30.34 23.75
N GLY A 117 -3.93 30.90 23.86
CA GLY A 117 -5.17 30.15 24.10
C GLY A 117 -5.51 29.19 22.95
N LEU A 118 -5.34 29.64 21.70
CA LEU A 118 -5.50 28.81 20.51
C LEU A 118 -4.53 27.63 20.56
N TYR A 119 -3.22 27.87 20.72
CA TYR A 119 -2.21 26.81 20.72
C TYR A 119 -2.41 25.80 21.85
N ARG A 120 -2.76 26.24 23.05
CA ARG A 120 -3.13 25.34 24.15
C ARG A 120 -4.31 24.43 23.80
N SER A 121 -5.29 24.92 23.03
CA SER A 121 -6.42 24.09 22.59
C SER A 121 -6.03 22.96 21.63
N TYR A 122 -4.88 23.05 20.97
CA TYR A 122 -4.29 21.99 20.14
C TYR A 122 -3.28 21.12 20.90
N GLY A 123 -3.13 21.30 22.22
CA GLY A 123 -2.24 20.48 23.05
C GLY A 123 -0.80 20.99 23.14
N PHE A 124 -0.52 22.22 22.72
CA PHE A 124 0.79 22.82 22.91
C PHE A 124 1.01 23.23 24.38
N GLY A 125 2.12 22.80 24.97
CA GLY A 125 2.62 23.24 26.26
C GLY A 125 3.75 24.26 26.11
N ILE A 126 3.89 25.19 27.05
CA ILE A 126 5.04 26.11 27.10
C ILE A 126 6.25 25.33 27.63
N THR A 127 7.33 25.29 26.86
CA THR A 127 8.59 24.62 27.24
C THR A 127 9.70 25.60 27.60
N GLY A 128 9.56 26.87 27.20
CA GLY A 128 10.53 27.91 27.55
C GLY A 128 10.08 29.31 27.16
N THR A 129 10.93 30.29 27.46
CA THR A 129 10.73 31.70 27.08
C THR A 129 12.02 32.23 26.45
N ARG A 130 11.94 32.74 25.22
CA ARG A 130 13.01 33.45 24.51
C ARG A 130 12.87 34.95 24.78
N ARG A 131 13.84 35.53 25.49
CA ARG A 131 13.83 36.96 25.82
C ARG A 131 14.23 37.81 24.62
N GLY A 132 13.49 38.89 24.34
CA GLY A 132 13.80 39.82 23.25
C GLY A 132 13.79 39.17 21.86
N TYR A 133 12.95 38.16 21.65
CA TYR A 133 12.89 37.39 20.40
C TYR A 133 12.37 38.21 19.23
N TYR A 134 11.29 38.98 19.44
CA TYR A 134 10.70 39.82 18.40
C TYR A 134 11.44 41.15 18.31
N GLN A 135 11.85 41.52 17.09
CA GLN A 135 12.63 42.73 16.81
C GLN A 135 11.89 43.61 15.82
N PRO A 136 11.89 44.95 15.99
CA PRO A 136 12.63 45.71 17.01
C PRO A 136 11.90 45.90 18.35
N SER A 137 10.69 45.36 18.55
CA SER A 137 9.91 45.63 19.77
C SER A 137 10.56 45.11 21.06
N GLY A 138 11.46 44.13 20.97
CA GLY A 138 12.13 43.49 22.10
C GLY A 138 11.20 42.59 22.90
N ALA A 139 10.06 42.18 22.34
CA ALA A 139 9.10 41.35 23.04
C ALA A 139 9.59 39.91 23.21
N ASP A 140 9.24 39.32 24.34
CA ASP A 140 9.56 37.93 24.67
C ASP A 140 8.60 36.98 23.95
N ALA A 141 9.09 35.79 23.59
CA ALA A 141 8.30 34.70 23.01
C ALA A 141 8.25 33.48 23.92
N TYR A 142 7.10 32.85 24.08
CA TYR A 142 7.02 31.47 24.55
C TYR A 142 7.46 30.53 23.43
N THR A 143 8.37 29.62 23.73
CA THR A 143 8.55 28.42 22.91
C THR A 143 7.51 27.41 23.39
N MET A 144 6.66 26.96 22.47
CA MET A 144 5.65 25.96 22.75
C MET A 144 5.90 24.70 21.96
N HIS A 145 5.60 23.58 22.58
CA HIS A 145 5.80 22.24 22.03
C HIS A 145 4.54 21.42 22.23
N ARG A 146 4.14 20.76 21.16
CA ARG A 146 3.14 19.71 21.16
C ARG A 146 3.89 18.40 20.88
N PRO A 147 3.87 17.44 21.83
CA PRO A 147 4.50 16.14 21.57
C PRO A 147 3.85 15.50 20.35
N ALA A 148 4.62 14.65 19.66
CA ALA A 148 4.06 13.75 18.68
C ALA A 148 2.84 13.08 19.29
N ALA A 149 1.70 13.10 18.57
CA ALA A 149 0.54 12.38 19.02
C ALA A 149 0.97 10.93 19.28
N SER A 150 0.83 10.44 20.52
CA SER A 150 0.95 9.01 20.75
C SER A 150 0.02 8.34 19.77
N ARG A 151 0.44 7.24 19.13
CA ARG A 151 -0.42 6.40 18.27
C ARG A 151 -1.62 5.76 19.04
N THR A 152 -1.97 6.33 20.18
CA THR A 152 -3.07 6.00 21.07
C THR A 152 -3.81 7.31 21.38
N GLY A 153 -5.02 7.46 20.81
CA GLY A 153 -5.95 8.54 21.18
C GLY A 153 -6.35 9.50 20.07
N VAL A 154 -7.07 9.03 19.05
CA VAL A 154 -7.88 9.89 18.16
C VAL A 154 -9.32 9.92 18.70
N VAL A 155 -9.85 11.12 18.92
CA VAL A 155 -11.26 11.34 19.25
C VAL A 155 -12.11 11.02 18.00
N PRO A 156 -13.17 10.19 18.09
CA PRO A 156 -13.97 9.85 16.93
C PRO A 156 -14.77 11.05 16.43
N ALA A 157 -14.94 11.15 15.11
CA ALA A 157 -15.97 12.00 14.52
C ALA A 157 -17.34 11.71 15.16
N PRO A 158 -18.17 12.73 15.44
CA PRO A 158 -19.46 12.52 16.07
C PRO A 158 -20.38 11.82 15.07
N GLY A 159 -20.67 10.54 15.30
CA GLY A 159 -21.74 9.83 14.59
C GLY A 159 -21.43 8.45 14.05
N THR A 160 -20.61 7.63 14.70
CA THR A 160 -20.86 6.18 14.77
C THR A 160 -20.38 5.70 16.12
N SER A 161 -21.30 5.19 16.93
CA SER A 161 -20.97 4.41 18.12
C SER A 161 -19.98 3.32 17.70
N ALA A 162 -18.81 3.26 18.35
CA ALA A 162 -18.00 2.05 18.38
C ALA A 162 -18.83 0.97 19.09
N THR A 163 -19.71 0.31 18.34
CA THR A 163 -20.30 -0.94 18.79
C THR A 163 -19.21 -2.00 18.69
N ALA A 164 -18.76 -2.48 19.84
CA ALA A 164 -18.07 -3.75 19.98
C ALA A 164 -19.00 -4.84 19.44
N GLY A 165 -18.74 -5.26 18.20
CA GLY A 165 -19.51 -6.27 17.51
C GLY A 165 -18.84 -6.62 16.18
N LEU A 166 -19.12 -7.84 15.71
CA LEU A 166 -18.62 -8.43 14.48
C LEU A 166 -18.69 -7.44 13.31
N ARG A 167 -17.56 -7.21 12.64
CA ARG A 167 -17.48 -6.32 11.46
C ARG A 167 -17.44 -7.16 10.20
N ILE A 168 -18.32 -6.89 9.25
CA ILE A 168 -18.35 -7.52 7.93
C ILE A 168 -17.67 -6.61 6.92
N ILE A 169 -16.62 -7.11 6.28
CA ILE A 169 -15.83 -6.35 5.32
C ILE A 169 -15.98 -6.99 3.94
N LEU A 170 -16.31 -6.18 2.94
CA LEU A 170 -16.36 -6.58 1.54
C LEU A 170 -15.14 -6.03 0.80
N GLY A 171 -14.36 -6.89 0.14
CA GLY A 171 -13.16 -6.52 -0.62
C GLY A 171 -13.32 -6.78 -2.13
N LEU A 172 -12.87 -5.84 -2.96
CA LEU A 172 -12.80 -5.98 -4.41
C LEU A 172 -11.36 -6.01 -4.91
N GLU A 173 -11.05 -6.97 -5.77
CA GLU A 173 -9.77 -7.12 -6.46
C GLU A 173 -9.99 -7.05 -7.97
N SER A 174 -9.21 -6.21 -8.66
CA SER A 174 -9.25 -6.01 -10.12
C SER A 174 -7.94 -5.41 -10.65
N SER A 175 -6.79 -5.76 -10.08
CA SER A 175 -5.49 -5.19 -10.44
C SER A 175 -4.96 -5.73 -11.77
N CYS A 176 -5.31 -6.96 -12.15
CA CYS A 176 -4.79 -7.67 -13.32
C CYS A 176 -5.90 -8.29 -14.19
N ASP A 177 -6.16 -9.59 -14.10
CA ASP A 177 -7.11 -10.31 -14.96
C ASP A 177 -8.18 -11.13 -14.22
N GLU A 178 -8.11 -11.18 -12.88
CA GLU A 178 -9.16 -11.67 -11.99
C GLU A 178 -10.06 -10.55 -11.46
N THR A 179 -11.37 -10.71 -11.61
CA THR A 179 -12.36 -9.91 -10.88
C THR A 179 -12.75 -10.66 -9.61
N GLY A 180 -12.20 -10.26 -8.48
CA GLY A 180 -12.44 -10.87 -7.18
C GLY A 180 -13.39 -10.04 -6.32
N VAL A 181 -14.37 -10.70 -5.70
CA VAL A 181 -15.16 -10.13 -4.59
C VAL A 181 -15.13 -11.10 -3.43
N GLY A 182 -14.57 -10.65 -2.31
CA GLY A 182 -14.50 -11.41 -1.08
C GLY A 182 -15.27 -10.73 0.04
N ILE A 183 -15.78 -11.54 0.97
CA ILE A 183 -16.42 -11.04 2.19
C ILE A 183 -15.83 -11.81 3.36
N VAL A 184 -15.38 -11.07 4.37
CA VAL A 184 -14.86 -11.63 5.62
C VAL A 184 -15.60 -11.05 6.82
N GLU A 185 -15.57 -11.81 7.91
CA GLU A 185 -16.00 -11.38 9.23
C GLU A 185 -14.78 -11.21 10.12
N LEU A 186 -14.68 -10.05 10.77
CA LEU A 186 -13.73 -9.76 11.83
C LEU A 186 -14.40 -10.00 13.19
N GLY A 187 -13.86 -10.99 13.92
CA GLY A 187 -14.23 -11.37 15.27
C GLY A 187 -13.88 -10.31 16.31
N GLU A 188 -14.48 -10.41 17.51
CA GLU A 188 -14.12 -9.54 18.64
C GLU A 188 -12.72 -9.86 19.20
N ASP A 189 -12.22 -11.06 18.93
CA ASP A 189 -10.88 -11.55 19.26
C ASP A 189 -9.83 -11.16 18.22
N GLY A 190 -10.22 -10.48 17.14
CA GLY A 190 -9.34 -10.12 16.02
C GLY A 190 -9.26 -11.17 14.92
N ALA A 191 -9.88 -12.34 15.10
CA ALA A 191 -9.82 -13.42 14.11
C ALA A 191 -10.61 -13.04 12.85
N VAL A 192 -10.02 -13.30 11.68
CA VAL A 192 -10.67 -13.02 10.38
C VAL A 192 -11.12 -14.32 9.72
N THR A 193 -12.42 -14.45 9.47
CA THR A 193 -13.02 -15.63 8.83
C THR A 193 -13.66 -15.31 7.49
N GLN A 194 -13.60 -16.23 6.52
CA GLN A 194 -14.15 -16.03 5.18
C GLN A 194 -15.65 -16.39 5.13
N ILE A 195 -16.46 -15.47 4.60
CA ILE A 195 -17.88 -15.69 4.28
C ILE A 195 -18.07 -16.02 2.79
N SER A 196 -17.41 -15.27 1.91
CA SER A 196 -17.57 -15.42 0.45
C SER A 196 -16.25 -15.20 -0.27
N ASN A 197 -16.01 -15.98 -1.31
CA ASN A 197 -14.92 -15.80 -2.25
C ASN A 197 -15.43 -16.05 -3.68
N ARG A 198 -15.72 -14.99 -4.42
CA ARG A 198 -16.21 -15.06 -5.81
C ARG A 198 -15.15 -14.48 -6.73
N VAL A 199 -14.69 -15.28 -7.69
CA VAL A 199 -13.67 -14.88 -8.67
C VAL A 199 -14.18 -15.17 -10.07
N ALA A 200 -14.11 -14.17 -10.94
CA ALA A 200 -14.30 -14.31 -12.38
C ALA A 200 -12.97 -13.99 -13.09
N SER A 201 -12.35 -15.01 -13.68
CA SER A 201 -11.07 -14.86 -14.40
C SER A 201 -11.30 -14.58 -15.88
N SER A 202 -10.57 -13.59 -16.41
CA SER A 202 -10.56 -13.27 -17.85
C SER A 202 -9.40 -13.92 -18.61
N MET A 203 -8.64 -14.81 -17.95
CA MET A 203 -7.40 -15.41 -18.46
C MET A 203 -7.57 -16.07 -19.85
N GLU A 204 -8.70 -16.70 -20.14
CA GLU A 204 -8.99 -17.31 -21.46
C GLU A 204 -9.05 -16.27 -22.59
N GLN A 205 -9.51 -15.06 -22.31
CA GLN A 205 -9.60 -13.97 -23.30
C GLN A 205 -8.21 -13.48 -23.73
N HIS A 206 -7.21 -13.64 -22.85
CA HIS A 206 -5.81 -13.26 -23.06
C HIS A 206 -5.00 -14.35 -23.76
N ALA A 207 -5.46 -15.60 -23.73
CA ALA A 207 -4.69 -16.76 -24.21
C ALA A 207 -4.24 -16.63 -25.67
N ARG A 208 -5.08 -16.07 -26.55
CA ARG A 208 -4.72 -15.85 -27.97
C ARG A 208 -3.61 -14.82 -28.19
N PHE A 209 -3.36 -13.96 -27.21
CA PHE A 209 -2.31 -12.94 -27.25
C PHE A 209 -1.03 -13.41 -26.56
N GLY A 210 -1.12 -14.48 -25.74
CA GLY A 210 -0.01 -15.06 -24.99
C GLY A 210 0.50 -14.14 -23.89
N GLY A 211 -0.40 -13.41 -23.24
CA GLY A 211 -0.15 -12.46 -22.15
C GLY A 211 -1.35 -11.54 -21.93
N VAL A 212 -1.45 -10.93 -20.75
CA VAL A 212 -2.56 -10.02 -20.39
C VAL A 212 -2.55 -8.78 -21.29
N VAL A 213 -3.70 -8.48 -21.90
CA VAL A 213 -3.92 -7.26 -22.68
C VAL A 213 -4.72 -6.26 -21.85
N PRO A 214 -4.15 -5.10 -21.47
CA PRO A 214 -4.76 -4.19 -20.50
C PRO A 214 -6.19 -3.74 -20.83
N GLU A 215 -6.48 -3.44 -22.10
CA GLU A 215 -7.82 -3.03 -22.54
C GLU A 215 -8.84 -4.16 -22.44
N ILE A 216 -8.43 -5.40 -22.72
CA ILE A 216 -9.31 -6.58 -22.60
C ILE A 216 -9.61 -6.86 -21.14
N ALA A 217 -8.59 -6.78 -20.28
CA ALA A 217 -8.75 -6.95 -18.84
C ALA A 217 -9.74 -5.91 -18.27
N SER A 218 -9.55 -4.63 -18.60
CA SER A 218 -10.43 -3.54 -18.17
C SER A 218 -11.90 -3.78 -18.55
N ARG A 219 -12.16 -4.21 -19.79
CA ARG A 219 -13.53 -4.54 -20.25
C ARG A 219 -14.10 -5.78 -19.55
N ALA A 220 -13.29 -6.81 -19.37
CA ALA A 220 -13.72 -8.02 -18.68
C ALA A 220 -14.11 -7.72 -17.22
N HIS A 221 -13.36 -6.87 -16.51
CA HIS A 221 -13.75 -6.40 -15.18
C HIS A 221 -15.10 -5.66 -15.21
N LEU A 222 -15.32 -4.78 -16.18
CA LEU A 222 -16.56 -4.01 -16.30
C LEU A 222 -17.79 -4.94 -16.49
N GLU A 223 -17.63 -6.01 -17.27
CA GLU A 223 -18.66 -7.03 -17.47
C GLU A 223 -18.86 -7.92 -16.23
N ALA A 224 -17.77 -8.29 -15.56
CA ALA A 224 -17.79 -9.27 -14.48
C ALA A 224 -18.10 -8.69 -13.08
N VAL A 225 -17.81 -7.41 -12.83
CA VAL A 225 -17.86 -6.83 -11.47
C VAL A 225 -19.26 -6.88 -10.87
N VAL A 226 -20.30 -6.56 -11.66
CA VAL A 226 -21.69 -6.55 -11.16
C VAL A 226 -22.19 -7.97 -10.84
N PRO A 227 -22.09 -8.97 -11.75
CA PRO A 227 -22.46 -10.35 -11.42
C PRO A 227 -21.69 -10.92 -10.23
N THR A 228 -20.38 -10.63 -10.12
CA THR A 228 -19.52 -11.15 -9.04
C THR A 228 -19.91 -10.54 -7.69
N LEU A 229 -20.19 -9.23 -7.65
CA LEU A 229 -20.72 -8.55 -6.46
C LEU A 229 -22.10 -9.09 -6.04
N GLN A 230 -22.98 -9.38 -7.00
CA GLN A 230 -24.30 -9.94 -6.72
C GLN A 230 -24.21 -11.34 -6.12
N ALA A 231 -23.31 -12.19 -6.65
CA ALA A 231 -23.04 -13.52 -6.10
C ALA A 231 -22.50 -13.43 -4.66
N ALA A 232 -21.50 -12.58 -4.40
CA ALA A 232 -20.95 -12.42 -3.06
C ALA A 232 -21.99 -11.89 -2.05
N ARG A 233 -22.86 -10.96 -2.46
CA ARG A 233 -23.98 -10.49 -1.62
C ARG A 233 -25.01 -11.58 -1.34
N ALA A 234 -25.26 -12.48 -2.29
CA ALA A 234 -26.15 -13.61 -2.06
C ALA A 234 -25.57 -14.52 -0.97
N ASP A 235 -24.27 -14.81 -1.03
CA ASP A 235 -23.56 -15.58 0.00
C ASP A 235 -23.63 -14.90 1.37
N LEU A 236 -23.39 -13.58 1.45
CA LEU A 236 -23.52 -12.82 2.70
C LEU A 236 -24.93 -12.96 3.30
N ARG A 237 -25.95 -12.81 2.46
CA ARG A 237 -27.35 -12.91 2.91
C ARG A 237 -27.68 -14.31 3.40
N GLU A 238 -27.18 -15.33 2.72
CA GLU A 238 -27.37 -16.74 3.09
C GLU A 238 -26.67 -17.05 4.42
N ALA A 239 -25.42 -16.62 4.60
CA ALA A 239 -24.62 -16.92 5.77
C ALA A 239 -25.05 -16.13 7.02
N THR A 240 -25.45 -14.86 6.88
CA THR A 240 -25.63 -13.94 8.02
C THR A 240 -27.01 -13.29 8.10
N GLY A 241 -27.84 -13.41 7.05
CA GLY A 241 -29.08 -12.64 6.91
C GLY A 241 -28.88 -11.15 6.58
N ARG A 242 -27.64 -10.66 6.55
CA ARG A 242 -27.32 -9.25 6.27
C ARG A 242 -27.42 -8.94 4.78
N THR A 243 -27.74 -7.69 4.46
CA THR A 243 -27.87 -7.20 3.08
C THR A 243 -26.78 -6.23 2.66
N ARG A 244 -25.99 -5.74 3.63
CA ARG A 244 -24.86 -4.83 3.43
C ARG A 244 -23.71 -5.15 4.40
N PRO A 245 -22.45 -4.90 3.99
CA PRO A 245 -21.29 -4.96 4.88
C PRO A 245 -21.24 -3.74 5.82
N ASP A 246 -20.28 -3.73 6.74
CA ASP A 246 -19.92 -2.59 7.60
C ASP A 246 -18.83 -1.71 6.99
N ALA A 247 -18.01 -2.25 6.10
CA ALA A 247 -16.98 -1.54 5.35
C ALA A 247 -16.78 -2.13 3.96
N VAL A 248 -16.31 -1.30 3.03
CA VAL A 248 -15.93 -1.74 1.68
C VAL A 248 -14.47 -1.39 1.44
N ALA A 249 -13.71 -2.34 0.90
CA ALA A 249 -12.33 -2.16 0.51
C ALA A 249 -12.14 -2.49 -0.96
N ALA A 250 -11.14 -1.87 -1.59
CA ALA A 250 -10.71 -2.25 -2.92
C ALA A 250 -9.22 -2.08 -3.10
N THR A 251 -8.65 -2.90 -3.97
CA THR A 251 -7.31 -2.69 -4.50
C THR A 251 -7.26 -1.37 -5.26
N VAL A 252 -6.38 -0.47 -4.82
CA VAL A 252 -6.13 0.81 -5.50
C VAL A 252 -4.74 0.87 -6.15
N GLY A 253 -3.90 -0.14 -5.89
CA GLY A 253 -2.59 -0.29 -6.49
C GLY A 253 -1.73 -1.34 -5.79
N PRO A 254 -0.59 -1.73 -6.37
CA PRO A 254 -0.22 -1.50 -7.77
C PRO A 254 -1.08 -2.35 -8.74
N GLY A 255 -1.00 -2.08 -10.05
CA GLY A 255 -1.75 -2.84 -11.05
C GLY A 255 -2.01 -2.09 -12.36
N LEU A 256 -2.79 -2.71 -13.26
CA LEU A 256 -3.16 -2.11 -14.54
C LEU A 256 -4.16 -0.97 -14.31
N ALA A 257 -3.81 0.25 -14.73
CA ALA A 257 -4.57 1.47 -14.44
C ALA A 257 -6.07 1.36 -14.78
N GLY A 258 -6.41 0.84 -15.97
CA GLY A 258 -7.81 0.67 -16.38
C GLY A 258 -8.55 -0.39 -15.58
N ALA A 259 -7.86 -1.46 -15.17
CA ALA A 259 -8.42 -2.53 -14.37
C ALA A 259 -8.70 -2.06 -12.92
N LEU A 260 -7.70 -1.41 -12.29
CA LEU A 260 -7.82 -0.81 -10.95
C LEU A 260 -8.99 0.16 -10.87
N LEU A 261 -9.14 1.03 -11.89
CA LEU A 261 -10.20 2.02 -11.94
C LEU A 261 -11.60 1.38 -11.86
N VAL A 262 -11.82 0.25 -12.55
CA VAL A 262 -13.13 -0.44 -12.56
C VAL A 262 -13.50 -0.95 -11.17
N GLY A 263 -12.61 -1.70 -10.51
CA GLY A 263 -12.86 -2.23 -9.18
C GLY A 263 -12.99 -1.13 -8.13
N ALA A 264 -12.07 -0.16 -8.12
CA ALA A 264 -12.12 0.96 -7.18
C ALA A 264 -13.39 1.82 -7.36
N ALA A 265 -13.83 2.07 -8.60
CA ALA A 265 -15.07 2.80 -8.85
C ALA A 265 -16.32 2.02 -8.39
N ALA A 266 -16.38 0.72 -8.68
CA ALA A 266 -17.48 -0.13 -8.22
C ALA A 266 -17.55 -0.18 -6.69
N ALA A 267 -16.40 -0.34 -6.02
CA ALA A 267 -16.28 -0.36 -4.58
C ALA A 267 -16.73 0.96 -3.93
N LYS A 268 -16.29 2.09 -4.47
CA LYS A 268 -16.73 3.42 -4.01
C LYS A 268 -18.23 3.64 -4.21
N ALA A 269 -18.78 3.20 -5.34
CA ALA A 269 -20.21 3.26 -5.59
C ALA A 269 -20.99 2.43 -4.57
N CYS A 270 -20.52 1.23 -4.24
CA CYS A 270 -21.06 0.39 -3.17
C CYS A 270 -20.96 1.07 -1.79
N ALA A 271 -19.79 1.59 -1.43
CA ALA A 271 -19.56 2.28 -0.16
C ALA A 271 -20.49 3.49 0.01
N ALA A 272 -20.60 4.32 -1.04
CA ALA A 272 -21.50 5.47 -1.06
C ALA A 272 -22.98 5.06 -0.95
N ALA A 273 -23.41 4.04 -1.70
CA ALA A 273 -24.80 3.59 -1.69
C ALA A 273 -25.22 2.94 -0.35
N TRP A 274 -24.28 2.29 0.35
CA TRP A 274 -24.54 1.69 1.66
C TRP A 274 -24.23 2.62 2.83
N GLU A 275 -23.66 3.79 2.56
CA GLU A 275 -23.20 4.77 3.56
C GLU A 275 -22.23 4.13 4.57
N VAL A 276 -21.25 3.41 4.04
CA VAL A 276 -20.20 2.72 4.82
C VAL A 276 -18.81 3.23 4.45
N PRO A 277 -17.83 3.16 5.36
CA PRO A 277 -16.46 3.57 5.07
C PRO A 277 -15.84 2.80 3.91
N PHE A 278 -15.02 3.51 3.14
CA PHE A 278 -14.22 2.96 2.04
C PHE A 278 -12.73 2.93 2.40
N TYR A 279 -12.07 1.81 2.10
CA TYR A 279 -10.63 1.63 2.25
C TYR A 279 -9.97 1.27 0.91
N GLY A 280 -9.10 2.13 0.41
CA GLY A 280 -8.23 1.84 -0.73
C GLY A 280 -6.95 1.19 -0.25
N VAL A 281 -6.77 -0.09 -0.53
CA VAL A 281 -5.67 -0.90 0.03
C VAL A 281 -4.67 -1.36 -1.02
N ASN A 282 -3.47 -1.70 -0.56
CA ASN A 282 -2.38 -2.19 -1.38
C ASN A 282 -2.57 -3.68 -1.74
N HIS A 283 -2.52 -3.99 -3.03
CA HIS A 283 -2.61 -5.34 -3.58
C HIS A 283 -1.63 -6.31 -2.93
N LEU A 284 -0.36 -5.90 -2.80
CA LEU A 284 0.72 -6.75 -2.27
C LEU A 284 0.52 -7.03 -0.78
N GLY A 285 -0.02 -6.06 -0.04
CA GLY A 285 -0.41 -6.29 1.35
C GLY A 285 -1.53 -7.33 1.48
N GLY A 286 -2.40 -7.45 0.46
CA GLY A 286 -3.44 -8.48 0.40
C GLY A 286 -2.83 -9.88 0.37
N HIS A 287 -1.85 -10.11 -0.51
CA HIS A 287 -1.13 -11.39 -0.59
C HIS A 287 -0.43 -11.78 0.71
N VAL A 288 0.01 -10.81 1.52
CA VAL A 288 0.57 -11.06 2.86
C VAL A 288 -0.53 -11.33 3.88
N ALA A 289 -1.64 -10.60 3.82
CA ALA A 289 -2.72 -10.70 4.80
C ALA A 289 -3.48 -12.03 4.72
N VAL A 290 -3.63 -12.61 3.53
CA VAL A 290 -4.48 -13.81 3.34
C VAL A 290 -4.01 -15.03 4.13
N ASP A 291 -2.73 -15.09 4.51
CA ASP A 291 -2.14 -16.17 5.32
C ASP A 291 -2.58 -16.15 6.80
N THR A 292 -3.22 -15.07 7.26
CA THR A 292 -3.80 -14.96 8.61
C THR A 292 -5.28 -15.38 8.67
N LEU A 293 -5.85 -15.77 7.53
CA LEU A 293 -7.26 -16.16 7.47
C LEU A 293 -7.49 -17.44 8.29
N HIS A 294 -8.42 -17.36 9.24
CA HIS A 294 -8.82 -18.51 10.04
C HIS A 294 -9.75 -19.40 9.21
N THR A 295 -9.19 -20.47 8.67
CA THR A 295 -9.98 -21.57 8.12
C THR A 295 -10.41 -22.44 9.28
N GLY A 296 -11.70 -22.47 9.61
CA GLY A 296 -12.27 -23.24 10.74
C GLY A 296 -12.16 -24.77 10.62
N THR A 297 -11.08 -25.27 10.02
CA THR A 297 -10.69 -26.67 9.93
C THR A 297 -9.58 -26.94 10.95
N ASP A 298 -9.93 -27.65 12.01
CA ASP A 298 -8.98 -28.20 12.98
C ASP A 298 -7.86 -28.98 12.27
N GLY A 299 -6.70 -28.37 12.03
CA GLY A 299 -5.52 -29.09 11.53
C GLY A 299 -4.47 -28.32 10.74
N GLU A 300 -4.77 -27.15 10.19
CA GLU A 300 -3.78 -26.27 9.55
C GLU A 300 -3.88 -24.89 10.19
N GLU A 301 -3.13 -24.68 11.28
CA GLU A 301 -3.04 -23.37 11.93
C GLU A 301 -2.52 -22.35 10.90
N GLY A 302 -3.32 -21.33 10.60
CA GLY A 302 -2.87 -20.14 9.88
C GLY A 302 -1.70 -19.48 10.62
N VAL A 303 -1.13 -18.43 10.03
CA VAL A 303 -0.18 -17.60 10.79
C VAL A 303 -0.91 -17.06 12.05
N PRO A 304 -0.26 -17.04 13.23
CA PRO A 304 -0.82 -16.36 14.41
C PRO A 304 -1.34 -14.96 14.09
N ASP A 305 -2.40 -14.51 14.79
CA ASP A 305 -2.99 -13.18 14.59
C ASP A 305 -1.95 -12.05 14.65
N ASP A 306 -0.88 -12.25 15.44
CA ASP A 306 0.33 -11.44 15.46
C ASP A 306 1.43 -12.03 14.56
N LEU A 307 1.29 -11.91 13.23
CA LEU A 307 2.34 -12.31 12.27
C LEU A 307 3.71 -11.83 12.78
N PRO A 308 4.61 -12.76 13.19
CA PRO A 308 5.92 -12.39 13.71
C PRO A 308 6.77 -11.82 12.57
N HIS A 309 7.96 -11.32 12.89
CA HIS A 309 8.91 -10.84 11.89
C HIS A 309 9.12 -11.89 10.80
N ALA A 310 8.70 -11.53 9.59
CA ALA A 310 8.59 -12.42 8.45
C ALA A 310 9.24 -11.80 7.22
N VAL A 311 9.62 -12.67 6.29
CA VAL A 311 9.91 -12.31 4.92
C VAL A 311 8.76 -12.83 4.06
N ALA A 312 8.25 -12.03 3.14
CA ALA A 312 7.30 -12.48 2.13
C ALA A 312 8.00 -12.58 0.77
N LEU A 313 7.90 -13.74 0.14
CA LEU A 313 8.27 -13.96 -1.25
C LEU A 313 6.99 -13.88 -2.10
N LEU A 314 6.80 -12.74 -2.77
CA LEU A 314 5.65 -12.52 -3.65
C LEU A 314 6.04 -12.83 -5.09
N VAL A 315 5.41 -13.84 -5.68
CA VAL A 315 5.73 -14.32 -7.03
C VAL A 315 4.44 -14.52 -7.82
N SER A 316 4.11 -13.57 -8.69
CA SER A 316 2.93 -13.60 -9.56
C SER A 316 3.33 -13.49 -11.04
N GLY A 317 2.35 -13.28 -11.91
CA GLY A 317 2.58 -12.98 -13.33
C GLY A 317 3.41 -11.71 -13.53
N GLY A 318 3.12 -10.66 -12.75
CA GLY A 318 3.74 -9.33 -12.87
C GLY A 318 4.70 -8.94 -11.75
N HIS A 319 4.77 -9.71 -10.65
CA HIS A 319 5.61 -9.38 -9.51
C HIS A 319 6.57 -10.51 -9.18
N THR A 320 7.81 -10.18 -8.87
CA THR A 320 8.74 -11.06 -8.16
C THR A 320 9.53 -10.21 -7.18
N GLN A 321 9.17 -10.28 -5.90
CA GLN A 321 9.69 -9.40 -4.87
C GLN A 321 9.93 -10.16 -3.56
N ILE A 322 10.94 -9.74 -2.81
CA ILE A 322 11.16 -10.10 -1.41
C ILE A 322 10.84 -8.89 -0.56
N LEU A 323 9.91 -9.05 0.37
CA LEU A 323 9.49 -8.02 1.29
C LEU A 323 9.82 -8.42 2.73
N GLU A 324 10.29 -7.48 3.52
CA GLU A 324 10.36 -7.60 4.97
C GLU A 324 9.05 -7.12 5.60
N VAL A 325 8.49 -7.94 6.49
CA VAL A 325 7.17 -7.75 7.09
C VAL A 325 7.28 -7.83 8.60
N HIS A 326 6.83 -6.76 9.29
CA HIS A 326 6.82 -6.67 10.76
C HIS A 326 5.40 -6.78 11.36
N GLY A 327 4.44 -7.30 10.58
CA GLY A 327 3.04 -7.46 10.94
C GLY A 327 2.12 -7.13 9.78
N VAL A 328 0.93 -7.75 9.75
CA VAL A 328 -0.08 -7.49 8.72
C VAL A 328 -0.60 -6.05 8.81
N GLY A 329 -0.85 -5.42 7.67
CA GLY A 329 -1.33 -4.04 7.59
C GLY A 329 -0.31 -2.97 7.96
N ARG A 330 0.93 -3.35 8.31
CA ARG A 330 2.04 -2.40 8.52
C ARG A 330 2.76 -2.11 7.20
N PRO A 331 3.43 -0.94 7.08
CA PRO A 331 4.37 -0.69 6.00
C PRO A 331 5.38 -1.83 5.87
N MET A 332 5.54 -2.33 4.65
CA MET A 332 6.53 -3.36 4.33
C MET A 332 7.74 -2.72 3.68
N THR A 333 8.90 -3.34 3.81
CA THR A 333 10.14 -2.87 3.17
C THR A 333 10.53 -3.80 2.03
N GLU A 334 10.73 -3.25 0.83
CA GLU A 334 11.26 -4.03 -0.29
C GLU A 334 12.75 -4.32 -0.05
N LEU A 335 13.11 -5.60 0.00
CA LEU A 335 14.50 -6.06 0.11
C LEU A 335 15.13 -6.28 -1.27
N GLY A 336 14.32 -6.72 -2.24
CA GLY A 336 14.75 -6.88 -3.61
C GLY A 336 13.61 -7.29 -4.53
N SER A 337 13.79 -7.03 -5.81
CA SER A 337 12.77 -7.24 -6.84
C SER A 337 13.40 -7.77 -8.13
N THR A 338 12.58 -8.17 -9.10
CA THR A 338 13.10 -8.51 -10.43
C THR A 338 13.60 -7.25 -11.15
N LEU A 339 14.77 -7.36 -11.76
CA LEU A 339 15.34 -6.30 -12.61
C LEU A 339 14.81 -6.39 -14.06
N ASP A 340 14.13 -7.49 -14.41
CA ASP A 340 13.61 -7.73 -15.75
C ASP A 340 12.24 -8.45 -15.76
N ASP A 341 12.14 -9.65 -16.34
CA ASP A 341 10.90 -10.42 -16.39
C ASP A 341 10.55 -10.87 -14.96
N ALA A 342 9.26 -10.85 -14.59
CA ALA A 342 8.80 -11.57 -13.40
C ALA A 342 8.89 -13.10 -13.63
N ALA A 343 8.92 -13.89 -12.56
CA ALA A 343 8.98 -15.34 -12.68
C ALA A 343 7.78 -15.89 -13.48
N GLY A 344 6.56 -15.45 -13.17
CA GLY A 344 5.36 -15.87 -13.90
C GLY A 344 5.43 -15.53 -15.39
N GLU A 345 5.85 -14.32 -15.73
CA GLU A 345 6.11 -13.90 -17.10
C GLU A 345 7.18 -14.78 -17.80
N ALA A 346 8.23 -15.20 -17.10
CA ALA A 346 9.22 -16.13 -17.63
C ALA A 346 8.60 -17.50 -17.94
N TYR A 347 7.73 -18.03 -17.08
CA TYR A 347 6.96 -19.25 -17.35
C TYR A 347 6.09 -19.09 -18.60
N ASP A 348 5.37 -17.98 -18.74
CA ASP A 348 4.49 -17.73 -19.88
C ASP A 348 5.27 -17.62 -21.20
N LYS A 349 6.39 -16.89 -21.19
CA LYS A 349 7.26 -16.75 -22.36
C LYS A 349 7.88 -18.08 -22.78
N VAL A 350 8.32 -18.91 -21.83
CA VAL A 350 8.87 -20.25 -22.13
C VAL A 350 7.78 -21.19 -22.64
N ALA A 351 6.58 -21.17 -22.04
CA ALA A 351 5.47 -21.97 -22.55
C ALA A 351 5.09 -21.59 -23.97
N ARG A 352 5.06 -20.29 -24.28
CA ARG A 352 4.82 -19.78 -25.63
C ARG A 352 5.89 -20.22 -26.63
N LEU A 353 7.16 -20.12 -26.27
CA LEU A 353 8.29 -20.57 -27.08
C LEU A 353 8.16 -22.06 -27.44
N LEU A 354 7.68 -22.88 -26.50
CA LEU A 354 7.50 -24.32 -26.67
C LEU A 354 6.16 -24.71 -27.30
N GLY A 355 5.30 -23.73 -27.66
CA GLY A 355 3.97 -23.99 -28.23
C GLY A 355 2.98 -24.64 -27.24
N LEU A 356 3.17 -24.43 -25.93
CA LEU A 356 2.39 -25.07 -24.86
C LEU A 356 1.12 -24.30 -24.47
N GLY A 357 0.92 -23.10 -25.01
CA GLY A 357 -0.22 -22.24 -24.72
C GLY A 357 -0.01 -21.29 -23.54
N TYR A 358 -1.12 -20.73 -23.03
CA TYR A 358 -1.17 -19.76 -21.94
C TYR A 358 -2.38 -20.08 -21.03
N PRO A 359 -2.27 -19.98 -19.68
CA PRO A 359 -1.09 -19.58 -18.91
C PRO A 359 0.00 -20.68 -18.88
N GLY A 360 1.27 -20.27 -18.90
CA GLY A 360 2.42 -21.16 -18.99
C GLY A 360 2.78 -21.86 -17.68
N GLY A 361 2.61 -21.19 -16.54
CA GLY A 361 2.95 -21.71 -15.22
C GLY A 361 2.37 -23.11 -14.94
N PRO A 362 1.03 -23.29 -14.98
CA PRO A 362 0.39 -24.58 -14.71
C PRO A 362 0.75 -25.67 -15.73
N VAL A 363 1.00 -25.31 -16.99
CA VAL A 363 1.33 -26.28 -18.05
C VAL A 363 2.76 -26.78 -17.89
N ILE A 364 3.71 -25.88 -17.65
CA ILE A 364 5.10 -26.23 -17.36
C ILE A 364 5.18 -27.08 -16.09
N ASP A 365 4.46 -26.72 -15.02
CA ASP A 365 4.47 -27.50 -13.77
C ASP A 365 3.95 -28.93 -13.97
N ARG A 366 2.96 -29.12 -14.84
CA ARG A 366 2.43 -30.45 -15.17
C ARG A 366 3.44 -31.29 -15.94
N LEU A 367 4.10 -30.70 -16.94
CA LEU A 367 5.07 -31.39 -17.80
C LEU A 367 6.38 -31.68 -17.08
N ALA A 368 6.83 -30.76 -16.23
CA ALA A 368 8.04 -30.90 -15.42
C ALA A 368 7.98 -32.09 -14.46
N ALA A 369 6.79 -32.48 -13.99
CA ALA A 369 6.64 -33.60 -13.04
C ALA A 369 7.13 -34.95 -13.57
N GLY A 370 7.24 -35.13 -14.90
CA GLY A 370 7.77 -36.34 -15.52
C GLY A 370 9.17 -36.20 -16.10
N GLY A 371 9.83 -35.05 -15.93
CA GLY A 371 11.13 -34.74 -16.52
C GLY A 371 12.29 -34.80 -15.53
N ASP A 372 13.51 -34.88 -16.05
CA ASP A 372 14.75 -34.76 -15.28
C ASP A 372 15.14 -33.27 -15.11
N PRO A 373 15.14 -32.72 -13.87
CA PRO A 373 15.50 -31.32 -13.62
C PRO A 373 16.98 -31.00 -13.84
N THR A 374 17.83 -32.00 -14.12
CA THR A 374 19.26 -31.85 -14.35
C THR A 374 19.68 -32.05 -15.82
N ALA A 375 18.73 -32.40 -16.69
CA ALA A 375 19.00 -32.71 -18.09
C ALA A 375 19.60 -31.54 -18.88
N VAL A 376 19.16 -30.31 -18.56
CA VAL A 376 19.66 -29.09 -19.23
C VAL A 376 20.23 -28.12 -18.19
N PRO A 377 21.52 -27.75 -18.27
CA PRO A 377 22.17 -26.90 -17.28
C PRO A 377 21.84 -25.42 -17.50
N PHE A 378 20.61 -25.02 -17.21
CA PHE A 378 20.17 -23.64 -17.34
C PHE A 378 20.81 -22.69 -16.30
N PRO A 379 21.09 -21.43 -16.66
CA PRO A 379 21.74 -20.48 -15.76
C PRO A 379 20.81 -20.08 -14.60
N ARG A 380 21.40 -19.85 -13.43
CA ARG A 380 20.73 -19.22 -12.28
C ARG A 380 21.11 -17.73 -12.26
N GLY A 381 20.16 -16.86 -12.60
CA GLY A 381 20.37 -15.42 -12.69
C GLY A 381 20.78 -14.80 -11.35
N LEU A 382 21.61 -13.75 -11.40
CA LEU A 382 22.06 -12.95 -10.25
C LEU A 382 22.49 -13.76 -9.01
N SER A 383 23.19 -14.88 -9.22
CA SER A 383 23.56 -15.81 -8.14
C SER A 383 25.03 -15.75 -7.74
N LYS A 384 25.82 -14.80 -8.28
CA LYS A 384 27.22 -14.60 -7.86
C LYS A 384 27.28 -13.77 -6.58
N LYS A 385 28.37 -13.92 -5.80
CA LYS A 385 28.58 -13.14 -4.57
C LYS A 385 28.63 -11.62 -4.79
N SER A 386 29.01 -11.17 -5.97
CA SER A 386 29.07 -9.76 -6.36
C SER A 386 27.72 -9.19 -6.81
N ASP A 387 26.75 -10.05 -7.10
CA ASP A 387 25.43 -9.62 -7.57
C ASP A 387 24.59 -9.14 -6.38
N PRO A 388 23.54 -8.32 -6.63
CA PRO A 388 22.61 -7.91 -5.59
C PRO A 388 22.05 -9.12 -4.84
N ALA A 389 21.99 -9.00 -3.51
CA ALA A 389 21.72 -10.12 -2.62
C ALA A 389 20.34 -10.75 -2.87
N TYR A 390 19.34 -9.91 -3.17
CA TYR A 390 17.92 -10.26 -3.16
C TYR A 390 17.24 -10.07 -4.52
N ASP A 391 17.82 -9.32 -5.46
CA ASP A 391 17.19 -9.04 -6.75
C ASP A 391 17.16 -10.25 -7.68
N TYR A 392 16.20 -10.28 -8.60
CA TYR A 392 16.01 -11.37 -9.55
C TYR A 392 16.28 -10.95 -11.00
N SER A 393 16.58 -11.93 -11.85
CA SER A 393 16.66 -11.77 -13.30
C SER A 393 16.36 -13.11 -13.96
N PHE A 394 15.34 -13.13 -14.81
CA PHE A 394 14.89 -14.32 -15.55
C PHE A 394 15.02 -14.14 -17.07
N SER A 395 15.29 -12.93 -17.56
CA SER A 395 15.48 -12.67 -19.00
C SER A 395 16.60 -13.52 -19.62
N GLY A 396 17.74 -13.64 -18.94
CA GLY A 396 18.87 -14.47 -19.37
C GLY A 396 18.55 -15.96 -19.39
N LEU A 397 17.71 -16.43 -18.46
CA LEU A 397 17.22 -17.80 -18.41
C LEU A 397 16.32 -18.10 -19.62
N LYS A 398 15.36 -17.22 -19.93
CA LYS A 398 14.53 -17.31 -21.14
C LYS A 398 15.38 -17.38 -22.41
N THR A 399 16.40 -16.53 -22.54
CA THR A 399 17.31 -16.57 -23.70
C THR A 399 18.09 -17.88 -23.77
N ALA A 400 18.50 -18.46 -22.65
CA ALA A 400 19.15 -19.76 -22.62
C ALA A 400 18.22 -20.88 -23.11
N VAL A 401 16.93 -20.85 -22.72
CA VAL A 401 15.91 -21.79 -23.23
C VAL A 401 15.73 -21.63 -24.74
N ALA A 402 15.55 -20.40 -25.23
CA ALA A 402 15.42 -20.12 -26.67
C ALA A 402 16.60 -20.67 -27.48
N ARG A 403 17.83 -20.43 -27.02
CA ARG A 403 19.04 -20.94 -27.68
C ARG A 403 19.12 -22.46 -27.67
N TYR A 404 18.68 -23.11 -26.59
CA TYR A 404 18.64 -24.57 -26.51
C TYR A 404 17.66 -25.15 -27.55
N VAL A 405 16.45 -24.58 -27.63
CA VAL A 405 15.42 -24.96 -28.62
C VAL A 405 15.95 -24.76 -30.05
N GLU A 406 16.45 -23.58 -30.38
CA GLU A 406 17.01 -23.26 -31.70
C GLU A 406 18.18 -24.17 -32.10
N GLN A 407 18.99 -24.61 -31.14
CA GLN A 407 20.11 -25.51 -31.40
C GLN A 407 19.66 -26.94 -31.68
N ALA A 408 18.67 -27.43 -30.93
CA ALA A 408 18.07 -28.75 -31.17
C ALA A 408 17.36 -28.79 -32.53
N GLU A 409 16.59 -27.76 -32.87
CA GLU A 409 15.91 -27.63 -34.17
C GLU A 409 16.90 -27.62 -35.34
N ARG A 410 17.98 -26.84 -35.23
CA ARG A 410 19.06 -26.82 -36.26
C ARG A 410 19.73 -28.17 -36.45
N ARG A 411 19.75 -29.02 -35.42
CA ARG A 411 20.27 -30.38 -35.49
C ARG A 411 19.22 -31.42 -35.87
N SER A 412 17.96 -31.00 -36.05
CA SER A 412 16.80 -31.90 -36.24
C SER A 412 16.66 -32.94 -35.11
N GLU A 413 17.03 -32.55 -33.89
CA GLU A 413 16.91 -33.36 -32.68
C GLU A 413 15.53 -33.15 -32.03
N SER A 414 14.94 -34.23 -31.51
CA SER A 414 13.72 -34.11 -30.71
C SER A 414 14.02 -33.47 -29.37
N ILE A 415 13.29 -32.42 -29.01
CA ILE A 415 13.41 -31.77 -27.70
C ILE A 415 12.63 -32.59 -26.67
N PRO A 416 13.26 -33.12 -25.61
CA PRO A 416 12.55 -33.74 -24.50
C PRO A 416 11.86 -32.64 -23.69
N VAL A 417 10.62 -32.31 -24.06
CA VAL A 417 9.88 -31.17 -23.48
C VAL A 417 9.75 -31.28 -21.97
N ALA A 418 9.51 -32.49 -21.43
CA ALA A 418 9.39 -32.71 -19.99
C ALA A 418 10.70 -32.34 -19.25
N ASP A 419 11.84 -32.80 -19.75
CA ASP A 419 13.16 -32.53 -19.15
C ASP A 419 13.54 -31.04 -19.25
N LEU A 420 13.21 -30.39 -20.37
CA LEU A 420 13.40 -28.96 -20.55
C LEU A 420 12.54 -28.18 -19.56
N CYS A 421 11.24 -28.51 -19.44
CA CYS A 421 10.34 -27.90 -18.47
C CYS A 421 10.83 -28.11 -17.03
N ALA A 422 11.28 -29.31 -16.67
CA ALA A 422 11.82 -29.62 -15.35
C ALA A 422 13.09 -28.82 -15.06
N SER A 423 14.04 -28.79 -16.00
CA SER A 423 15.29 -28.06 -15.86
C SER A 423 15.08 -26.55 -15.77
N PHE A 424 14.13 -26.00 -16.54
CA PHE A 424 13.76 -24.58 -16.47
C PHE A 424 13.09 -24.25 -15.13
N GLN A 425 12.09 -25.04 -14.72
CA GLN A 425 11.41 -24.87 -13.45
C GLN A 425 12.41 -24.91 -12.30
N GLU A 426 13.32 -25.89 -12.29
CA GLU A 426 14.35 -26.00 -11.26
C GLU A 426 15.23 -24.75 -11.20
N ALA A 427 15.64 -24.19 -12.35
CA ALA A 427 16.44 -22.96 -12.38
C ALA A 427 15.70 -21.75 -11.78
N VAL A 428 14.39 -21.62 -12.03
CA VAL A 428 13.57 -20.54 -11.45
C VAL A 428 13.41 -20.72 -9.94
N VAL A 429 12.92 -21.89 -9.50
CA VAL A 429 12.59 -22.12 -8.08
C VAL A 429 13.84 -22.14 -7.19
N ASP A 430 14.98 -22.55 -7.73
CA ASP A 430 16.28 -22.54 -7.06
C ASP A 430 16.69 -21.12 -6.68
N VAL A 431 16.60 -20.16 -7.60
CA VAL A 431 16.95 -18.75 -7.29
C VAL A 431 15.96 -18.14 -6.32
N LEU A 432 14.65 -18.30 -6.57
CA LEU A 432 13.58 -17.76 -5.72
C LEU A 432 13.75 -18.18 -4.26
N THR A 433 13.84 -19.48 -4.02
CA THR A 433 13.89 -20.01 -2.64
C THR A 433 15.23 -19.78 -1.97
N ALA A 434 16.34 -19.71 -2.73
CA ALA A 434 17.67 -19.44 -2.16
C ALA A 434 17.72 -18.02 -1.58
N LYS A 435 17.24 -17.04 -2.35
CA LYS A 435 17.26 -15.64 -1.96
C LYS A 435 16.23 -15.35 -0.85
N ALA A 436 15.05 -15.95 -0.89
CA ALA A 436 14.06 -15.82 0.18
C ALA A 436 14.57 -16.35 1.53
N VAL A 437 15.17 -17.55 1.56
CA VAL A 437 15.72 -18.12 2.80
C VAL A 437 16.96 -17.34 3.26
N ARG A 438 17.77 -16.82 2.33
CA ARG A 438 18.85 -15.90 2.67
C ARG A 438 18.31 -14.63 3.35
N ALA A 439 17.28 -14.00 2.79
CA ALA A 439 16.67 -12.81 3.36
C ALA A 439 16.14 -13.07 4.78
N CYS A 440 15.54 -14.24 5.03
CA CYS A 440 15.12 -14.61 6.39
C CYS A 440 16.31 -14.64 7.37
N ARG A 441 17.45 -15.23 6.96
CA ARG A 441 18.65 -15.30 7.81
C ARG A 441 19.30 -13.94 8.04
N ASP A 442 19.37 -13.13 7.00
CA ASP A 442 20.06 -11.84 7.03
C ASP A 442 19.24 -10.81 7.84
N THR A 443 17.90 -10.89 7.83
CA THR A 443 17.00 -10.03 8.64
C THR A 443 16.72 -10.58 10.04
N GLY A 444 16.85 -11.89 10.24
CA GLY A 444 16.45 -12.57 11.48
C GLY A 444 14.97 -12.99 11.53
N ALA A 445 14.24 -12.85 10.42
CA ALA A 445 12.86 -13.31 10.32
C ALA A 445 12.75 -14.84 10.53
N SER A 446 11.80 -15.24 11.36
CA SER A 446 11.53 -16.65 11.68
C SER A 446 10.52 -17.30 10.73
N VAL A 447 9.84 -16.50 9.91
CA VAL A 447 8.76 -16.92 9.02
C VAL A 447 9.07 -16.51 7.58
N LEU A 448 8.84 -17.42 6.63
CA LEU A 448 8.75 -17.15 5.20
C LEU A 448 7.30 -17.33 4.75
N LEU A 449 6.70 -16.25 4.24
CA LEU A 449 5.40 -16.27 3.58
C LEU A 449 5.61 -16.44 2.07
N LEU A 450 4.79 -17.25 1.41
CA LEU A 450 4.86 -17.47 -0.03
C LEU A 450 3.53 -17.08 -0.68
N GLY A 451 3.50 -15.94 -1.38
CA GLY A 451 2.30 -15.39 -2.01
C GLY A 451 2.40 -15.23 -3.54
N GLY A 452 1.28 -14.92 -4.18
CA GLY A 452 1.17 -14.73 -5.63
C GLY A 452 0.96 -16.02 -6.43
N GLY A 453 0.47 -15.91 -7.67
CA GLY A 453 0.03 -17.08 -8.46
C GLY A 453 1.10 -18.15 -8.74
N VAL A 454 2.39 -17.80 -8.78
CA VAL A 454 3.47 -18.78 -8.97
C VAL A 454 3.69 -19.62 -7.70
N SER A 455 3.24 -19.16 -6.53
CA SER A 455 3.24 -19.96 -5.29
C SER A 455 2.43 -21.26 -5.42
N ALA A 456 1.50 -21.37 -6.38
CA ALA A 456 0.79 -22.61 -6.69
C ALA A 456 1.69 -23.69 -7.32
N ASN A 457 2.92 -23.33 -7.73
CA ASN A 457 3.88 -24.26 -8.30
C ASN A 457 4.32 -25.32 -7.27
N ARG A 458 4.13 -26.60 -7.60
CA ARG A 458 4.41 -27.71 -6.67
C ARG A 458 5.89 -27.77 -6.30
N ARG A 459 6.77 -27.64 -7.29
CA ARG A 459 8.21 -27.71 -7.08
C ARG A 459 8.74 -26.54 -6.24
N LEU A 460 8.18 -25.34 -6.42
CA LEU A 460 8.48 -24.17 -5.59
C LEU A 460 8.15 -24.43 -4.12
N ARG A 461 6.94 -24.94 -3.83
CA ARG A 461 6.51 -25.30 -2.46
C ARG A 461 7.43 -26.34 -1.84
N GLU A 462 7.74 -27.40 -2.56
CA GLU A 462 8.62 -28.48 -2.11
C GLU A 462 10.02 -27.96 -1.73
N LEU A 463 10.64 -27.20 -2.63
CA LEU A 463 11.99 -26.69 -2.44
C LEU A 463 12.05 -25.61 -1.36
N ALA A 464 11.05 -24.73 -1.29
CA ALA A 464 10.91 -23.76 -0.20
C ALA A 464 10.81 -24.47 1.15
N ALA A 465 9.94 -25.48 1.25
CA ALA A 465 9.76 -26.23 2.50
C ALA A 465 11.04 -26.95 2.92
N GLN A 466 11.78 -27.53 1.97
CA GLN A 466 13.08 -28.15 2.25
C GLN A 466 14.09 -27.14 2.80
N ARG A 467 14.21 -25.96 2.19
CA ARG A 467 15.20 -24.94 2.57
C ARG A 467 14.84 -24.24 3.87
N CYS A 468 13.56 -23.94 4.09
CA CYS A 468 13.07 -23.39 5.34
C CYS A 468 13.34 -24.34 6.51
N ARG A 469 13.02 -25.63 6.38
CA ARG A 469 13.37 -26.65 7.39
C ARG A 469 14.86 -26.69 7.69
N ALA A 470 15.71 -26.63 6.65
CA ALA A 470 17.17 -26.63 6.83
C ALA A 470 17.70 -25.32 7.46
N ALA A 471 16.94 -24.23 7.41
CA ALA A 471 17.29 -22.94 7.97
C ALA A 471 16.64 -22.66 9.34
N GLY A 472 15.75 -23.52 9.83
CA GLY A 472 14.97 -23.25 11.04
C GLY A 472 13.93 -22.14 10.86
N VAL A 473 13.46 -21.93 9.62
CA VAL A 473 12.43 -20.95 9.25
C VAL A 473 11.10 -21.69 9.06
N THR A 474 10.02 -21.14 9.58
CA THR A 474 8.66 -21.66 9.34
C THR A 474 8.17 -21.17 7.98
N LEU A 475 7.73 -22.07 7.12
CA LEU A 475 7.12 -21.72 5.83
C LEU A 475 5.60 -21.69 5.98
N HIS A 476 4.98 -20.57 5.60
CA HIS A 476 3.54 -20.48 5.40
C HIS A 476 3.23 -20.29 3.91
N VAL A 477 2.22 -21.02 3.44
CA VAL A 477 1.76 -20.94 2.07
C VAL A 477 0.23 -21.01 2.10
N PRO A 478 -0.48 -20.07 1.45
CA PRO A 478 -1.93 -20.11 1.44
C PRO A 478 -2.46 -21.37 0.76
N PRO A 479 -3.70 -21.77 1.08
CA PRO A 479 -4.46 -22.70 0.26
C PRO A 479 -4.49 -22.25 -1.20
N LEU A 480 -4.47 -23.20 -2.14
CA LEU A 480 -4.38 -22.89 -3.57
C LEU A 480 -5.40 -21.84 -4.08
N PRO A 481 -6.69 -21.87 -3.68
CA PRO A 481 -7.67 -20.86 -4.12
C PRO A 481 -7.38 -19.42 -3.64
N LEU A 482 -6.50 -19.26 -2.64
CA LEU A 482 -6.14 -17.98 -2.03
C LEU A 482 -4.75 -17.49 -2.48
N CYS A 483 -4.02 -18.28 -3.28
CA CYS A 483 -2.71 -17.91 -3.81
C CYS A 483 -2.76 -16.97 -5.01
N THR A 484 -3.82 -17.09 -5.81
CA THR A 484 -4.11 -16.19 -6.93
C THR A 484 -4.94 -15.00 -6.46
N ASP A 485 -5.00 -13.96 -7.28
CA ASP A 485 -5.71 -12.72 -6.96
C ASP A 485 -7.19 -12.98 -6.65
N ASN A 486 -7.65 -12.50 -5.51
CA ASN A 486 -9.01 -12.72 -5.02
C ASN A 486 -9.45 -11.57 -4.10
N GLY A 487 -10.77 -11.39 -3.94
CA GLY A 487 -11.27 -10.31 -3.08
C GLY A 487 -11.15 -10.57 -1.58
N VAL A 488 -10.90 -11.83 -1.16
CA VAL A 488 -10.76 -12.20 0.26
C VAL A 488 -9.47 -11.64 0.83
N MET A 489 -8.37 -11.69 0.08
CA MET A 489 -7.09 -11.14 0.51
C MET A 489 -7.19 -9.62 0.78
N ILE A 490 -7.99 -8.92 -0.03
CA ILE A 490 -8.27 -7.48 0.09
C ILE A 490 -9.16 -7.18 1.29
N ALA A 491 -10.22 -7.97 1.47
CA ALA A 491 -11.10 -7.84 2.63
C ALA A 491 -10.35 -8.15 3.94
N THR A 492 -9.44 -9.12 3.92
CA THR A 492 -8.61 -9.53 5.07
C THR A 492 -7.61 -8.45 5.44
N LEU A 493 -6.89 -7.88 4.46
CA LEU A 493 -6.00 -6.74 4.71
C LEU A 493 -6.78 -5.57 5.33
N ALA A 494 -7.95 -5.24 4.77
CA ALA A 494 -8.79 -4.18 5.29
C ALA A 494 -9.29 -4.48 6.72
N ALA A 495 -9.64 -5.73 7.04
CA ALA A 495 -10.04 -6.14 8.39
C ALA A 495 -8.92 -5.85 9.41
N HIS A 496 -7.68 -6.26 9.11
CA HIS A 496 -6.52 -5.98 9.96
C HIS A 496 -6.21 -4.50 10.11
N LEU A 497 -6.31 -3.73 9.02
CA LEU A 497 -6.15 -2.28 9.07
C LEU A 497 -7.21 -1.63 9.95
N ILE A 498 -8.48 -2.04 9.80
CA ILE A 498 -9.62 -1.55 10.58
C ILE A 498 -9.47 -1.88 12.07
N ASP A 499 -8.99 -3.09 12.40
CA ASP A 499 -8.73 -3.52 13.77
C ASP A 499 -7.59 -2.69 14.40
N ALA A 500 -6.53 -2.44 13.62
CA ALA A 500 -5.43 -1.55 13.99
C ALA A 500 -5.79 -0.05 14.03
N GLY A 501 -7.06 0.31 13.79
CA GLY A 501 -7.55 1.68 13.88
C GLY A 501 -7.25 2.56 12.67
N ALA A 502 -7.04 1.97 11.49
CA ALA A 502 -6.86 2.73 10.25
C ALA A 502 -8.09 3.59 9.96
N VAL A 503 -7.84 4.80 9.48
CA VAL A 503 -8.90 5.72 9.04
C VAL A 503 -9.33 5.35 7.62
N PRO A 504 -10.64 5.43 7.29
CA PRO A 504 -11.11 5.24 5.92
C PRO A 504 -10.40 6.19 4.93
N SER A 505 -10.05 5.69 3.76
CA SER A 505 -9.43 6.48 2.68
C SER A 505 -10.33 7.59 2.14
N GLY A 506 -11.64 7.41 2.27
CA GLY A 506 -12.64 8.28 1.66
C GLY A 506 -12.79 8.06 0.16
N LEU A 507 -13.88 8.59 -0.41
CA LEU A 507 -14.26 8.30 -1.81
C LEU A 507 -13.39 9.02 -2.86
N ALA A 508 -12.67 10.07 -2.45
CA ALA A 508 -11.86 10.90 -3.34
C ALA A 508 -10.48 10.30 -3.69
N VAL A 509 -10.06 9.24 -3.00
CA VAL A 509 -8.74 8.63 -3.19
C VAL A 509 -8.55 8.13 -4.63
N GLY A 510 -7.38 8.35 -5.22
CA GLY A 510 -7.05 7.86 -6.56
C GLY A 510 -6.72 6.37 -6.59
N THR A 511 -6.51 5.85 -7.80
CA THR A 511 -5.76 4.59 -8.01
C THR A 511 -4.35 4.93 -8.42
N ASP A 512 -3.37 4.18 -7.93
CA ASP A 512 -1.95 4.34 -8.25
C ASP A 512 -1.40 3.02 -8.82
N PRO A 513 -1.18 2.93 -10.14
CA PRO A 513 -0.61 1.75 -10.80
C PRO A 513 0.76 1.34 -10.24
N SER A 514 1.49 2.28 -9.66
CA SER A 514 2.85 2.13 -9.13
C SER A 514 2.90 2.17 -7.60
N LEU A 515 1.76 1.98 -6.91
CA LEU A 515 1.67 2.13 -5.46
C LEU A 515 2.76 1.35 -4.73
N GLU A 516 3.60 2.07 -4.00
CA GLU A 516 4.69 1.47 -3.23
C GLU A 516 4.16 0.57 -2.11
N VAL A 517 4.86 -0.53 -1.88
CA VAL A 517 4.53 -1.54 -0.87
C VAL A 517 4.63 -1.03 0.58
N THR A 518 5.31 0.11 0.76
CA THR A 518 5.40 0.88 2.02
C THR A 518 4.07 1.53 2.40
N VAL A 519 3.11 1.63 1.47
CA VAL A 519 1.81 2.25 1.66
C VAL A 519 0.71 1.18 1.67
N PRO A 520 0.36 0.60 2.83
CA PRO A 520 -0.62 -0.49 2.91
C PRO A 520 -2.07 -0.03 2.68
N VAL A 521 -2.38 1.23 2.99
CA VAL A 521 -3.67 1.88 2.78
C VAL A 521 -3.44 3.32 2.34
N LEU A 522 -4.17 3.77 1.32
CA LEU A 522 -4.12 5.17 0.91
C LEU A 522 -4.94 6.02 1.87
N ALA A 523 -4.33 7.04 2.45
CA ALA A 523 -5.01 7.98 3.35
C ALA A 523 -5.85 9.00 2.54
N PRO A 524 -6.83 9.67 3.18
CA PRO A 524 -7.54 10.78 2.54
C PRO A 524 -6.56 11.85 2.04
N GLY A 525 -6.60 12.17 0.74
CA GLY A 525 -5.85 13.31 0.16
C GLY A 525 -4.55 12.99 -0.57
N THR A 526 -4.14 11.72 -0.68
CA THR A 526 -3.01 11.31 -1.52
C THR A 526 -3.46 11.13 -2.98
N VAL A 527 -3.52 12.23 -3.73
CA VAL A 527 -3.43 12.20 -5.20
C VAL A 527 -2.52 13.36 -5.58
N GLU A 528 -1.24 13.07 -5.85
CA GLU A 528 -0.42 13.96 -6.67
C GLU A 528 -1.03 14.01 -8.07
N GLY A 529 -1.20 15.22 -8.60
CA GLY A 529 -1.72 15.50 -9.94
C GLY A 529 -0.64 15.53 -11.00
#